data_AF-A0A353RAJ9-F1
#
_entry.id   AF-A0A353RAJ9-F1
#
_cell.length_a   1.000
_cell.length_b   1.000
_cell.length_c   1.000
_cell.angle_alpha   90.00
_cell.angle_beta   90.00
_cell.angle_gamma   90.00
#
_symmetry.space_group_name_H-M   'P 1'
#
loop_
_entity.id
_entity.type
_entity.pdbx_description
1 polymer ?
#
loop_
_entity_poly.entity_id
_entity_poly.type
_entity_poly.pdbx_seq_one_letter_code
_entity_poly.pdbx_strand_id
1 'polypeptide(L)'
;MKRIIHYLLFAGALLFSVSVSAQTQEITGKVPDVSGKPLQGVTVFLQGTSTYTVSNNDGTYSISANPSQIITFTAIGFVTTEVVVASQKVINITLEEEVFNVDELLVIGYGSQSKRTVTSSIAKVSGDEIRNSTVTSATDALKGKVAGARIFSPNNTPGAEPTILIRGGSSISGNNDPLILVDGIERDLSGINPNDIESMEVLKDAASSAIYGSRASNGVVLVTTKKGNNNSAPRITFEANMAVESTERN
;
A
#
# COMPACT_ATOMS: atom_id res chain seq x y z
N MET A 1 -62.66 -41.95 -27.64
CA MET A 1 -61.31 -42.57 -27.59
C MET A 1 -60.23 -41.77 -28.33
N LYS A 2 -60.48 -41.15 -29.50
CA LYS A 2 -59.47 -40.38 -30.24
C LYS A 2 -58.92 -39.12 -29.52
N ARG A 3 -59.72 -38.44 -28.68
CA ARG A 3 -59.28 -37.25 -27.92
C ARG A 3 -58.35 -37.57 -26.76
N ILE A 4 -58.52 -38.72 -26.11
CA ILE A 4 -57.66 -39.19 -24.99
C ILE A 4 -56.26 -39.56 -25.52
N ILE A 5 -56.17 -40.11 -26.73
CA ILE A 5 -54.90 -40.42 -27.39
C ILE A 5 -54.10 -39.15 -27.71
N HIS A 6 -54.77 -38.05 -28.08
CA HIS A 6 -54.09 -36.77 -28.35
C HIS A 6 -53.54 -36.13 -27.06
N TYR A 7 -54.24 -36.24 -25.92
CA TYR A 7 -53.73 -35.77 -24.64
C TYR A 7 -52.57 -36.63 -24.10
N LEU A 8 -52.59 -37.94 -24.34
CA LEU A 8 -51.48 -38.84 -24.00
C LEU A 8 -50.22 -38.61 -24.87
N LEU A 9 -50.39 -38.31 -26.16
CA LEU A 9 -49.29 -37.92 -27.06
C LEU A 9 -48.70 -36.55 -26.70
N PHE A 10 -49.54 -35.60 -26.26
CA PHE A 10 -49.08 -34.28 -25.82
C PHE A 10 -48.38 -34.33 -24.45
N ALA A 11 -48.83 -35.20 -23.53
CA ALA A 11 -48.17 -35.42 -22.24
C ALA A 11 -46.81 -36.15 -22.39
N GLY A 12 -46.68 -37.07 -23.36
CA GLY A 12 -45.42 -37.73 -23.68
C GLY A 12 -44.36 -36.80 -24.29
N ALA A 13 -44.79 -35.82 -25.11
CA ALA A 13 -43.89 -34.83 -25.71
C ALA A 13 -43.38 -33.78 -24.71
N LEU A 14 -44.14 -33.53 -23.63
CA LEU A 14 -43.73 -32.59 -22.57
C LEU A 14 -42.62 -33.19 -21.66
N LEU A 15 -42.54 -34.51 -21.54
CA LEU A 15 -41.52 -35.22 -20.76
C LEU A 15 -40.18 -35.39 -21.50
N PHE A 16 -40.10 -35.00 -22.77
CA PHE A 16 -38.86 -35.03 -23.57
C PHE A 16 -38.13 -33.67 -23.62
N SER A 17 -38.63 -32.69 -22.88
CA SER A 17 -38.07 -31.35 -22.85
C SER A 17 -36.89 -31.27 -21.87
N VAL A 18 -35.69 -31.33 -22.45
CA VAL A 18 -34.48 -30.62 -21.99
C VAL A 18 -33.81 -31.18 -20.72
N SER A 19 -33.19 -32.35 -20.84
CA SER A 19 -31.99 -32.67 -20.05
C SER A 19 -30.77 -32.09 -20.77
N VAL A 20 -30.57 -30.77 -20.67
CA VAL A 20 -29.28 -30.15 -21.01
C VAL A 20 -28.31 -30.60 -19.91
N SER A 21 -27.56 -31.66 -20.18
CA SER A 21 -26.35 -31.95 -19.41
C SER A 21 -25.38 -30.81 -19.68
N ALA A 22 -25.06 -30.03 -18.66
CA ALA A 22 -23.87 -29.20 -18.67
C ALA A 22 -22.69 -30.15 -18.92
N GLN A 23 -22.05 -30.06 -20.08
CA GLN A 23 -20.84 -30.82 -20.39
C GLN A 23 -19.71 -30.26 -19.52
N THR A 24 -19.57 -30.83 -18.33
CA THR A 24 -18.40 -30.63 -17.49
C THR A 24 -17.21 -31.31 -18.15
N GLN A 25 -16.20 -30.52 -18.48
CA GLN A 25 -14.98 -31.00 -19.10
C GLN A 25 -13.86 -30.97 -18.05
N GLU A 26 -13.07 -32.03 -17.98
CA GLU A 26 -11.87 -32.03 -17.15
C GLU A 26 -10.79 -31.14 -17.80
N ILE A 27 -10.37 -30.11 -17.07
CA ILE A 27 -9.34 -29.16 -17.46
C ILE A 27 -8.09 -29.49 -16.66
N THR A 28 -7.01 -29.77 -17.38
CA THR A 28 -5.70 -30.02 -16.79
C THR A 28 -4.75 -28.90 -17.14
N GLY A 29 -3.68 -28.73 -16.38
CA GLY A 29 -2.75 -27.64 -16.64
C GLY A 29 -1.56 -27.62 -15.72
N LYS A 30 -0.60 -26.75 -16.06
CA LYS A 30 0.55 -26.42 -15.22
C LYS A 30 0.59 -24.94 -14.91
N VAL A 31 1.02 -24.62 -13.70
CA VAL A 31 1.21 -23.24 -13.24
C VAL A 31 2.69 -22.99 -12.94
N PRO A 32 3.49 -22.58 -13.95
CA PRO A 32 4.85 -22.12 -13.70
C PRO A 32 4.90 -20.66 -13.21
N ASP A 33 6.00 -20.29 -12.59
CA ASP A 33 6.42 -18.89 -12.35
C ASP A 33 7.08 -18.28 -13.61
N VAL A 34 7.29 -16.96 -13.63
CA VAL A 34 8.04 -16.24 -14.67
C VAL A 34 9.44 -16.82 -14.90
N SER A 35 10.04 -17.43 -13.87
CA SER A 35 11.34 -18.12 -13.95
C SER A 35 11.25 -19.54 -14.54
N GLY A 36 10.05 -20.02 -14.90
CA GLY A 36 9.78 -21.37 -15.43
C GLY A 36 9.73 -22.47 -14.37
N LYS A 37 9.80 -22.12 -13.07
CA LYS A 37 9.71 -23.06 -11.95
C LYS A 37 8.25 -23.44 -11.68
N PRO A 38 7.90 -24.73 -11.50
CA PRO A 38 6.53 -25.11 -11.16
C PRO A 38 6.12 -24.58 -9.78
N LEU A 39 4.91 -24.02 -9.67
CA LEU A 39 4.35 -23.47 -8.45
C LEU A 39 3.43 -24.48 -7.76
N GLN A 40 3.82 -24.89 -6.56
CA GLN A 40 3.03 -25.74 -5.67
C GLN A 40 2.10 -24.88 -4.79
N GLY A 41 0.90 -25.38 -4.48
CA GLY A 41 0.00 -24.72 -3.53
C GLY A 41 -0.81 -23.57 -4.13
N VAL A 42 -0.86 -23.45 -5.46
CA VAL A 42 -1.74 -22.51 -6.16
C VAL A 42 -3.18 -22.99 -6.01
N THR A 43 -4.05 -22.14 -5.50
CA THR A 43 -5.48 -22.41 -5.42
C THR A 43 -6.13 -22.07 -6.75
N VAL A 44 -6.75 -23.09 -7.36
CA VAL A 44 -7.45 -22.99 -8.63
C VAL A 44 -8.93 -23.19 -8.36
N PHE A 45 -9.74 -22.15 -8.52
CA PHE A 45 -11.17 -22.23 -8.22
C PHE A 45 -12.02 -21.70 -9.37
N LEU A 46 -13.24 -22.23 -9.47
CA LEU A 46 -14.20 -21.82 -10.48
C LEU A 46 -15.09 -20.70 -9.96
N GLN A 47 -15.06 -19.56 -10.64
CA GLN A 47 -15.80 -18.37 -10.24
C GLN A 47 -17.31 -18.66 -10.19
N GLY A 48 -17.95 -18.29 -9.07
CA GLY A 48 -19.38 -18.53 -8.85
C GLY A 48 -19.75 -19.94 -8.37
N THR A 49 -18.78 -20.82 -8.12
CA THR A 49 -19.01 -22.16 -7.56
C THR A 49 -18.12 -22.42 -6.34
N SER A 50 -18.44 -23.46 -5.57
CA SER A 50 -17.57 -23.94 -4.46
C SER A 50 -16.54 -24.97 -4.93
N THR A 51 -16.34 -25.14 -6.24
CA THR A 51 -15.39 -26.10 -6.79
C THR A 51 -14.01 -25.48 -6.86
N TYR A 52 -13.06 -26.07 -6.13
CA TYR A 52 -11.66 -25.67 -6.14
C TYR A 52 -10.74 -26.89 -6.11
N THR A 53 -9.51 -26.70 -6.57
CA THR A 53 -8.42 -27.66 -6.52
C THR A 53 -7.12 -26.92 -6.18
N VAL A 54 -6.08 -27.66 -5.80
CA VAL A 54 -4.78 -27.08 -5.44
C VAL A 54 -3.70 -27.73 -6.30
N SER A 55 -2.71 -26.95 -6.76
CA SER A 55 -1.60 -27.48 -7.54
C SER A 55 -0.68 -28.39 -6.71
N ASN A 56 -0.26 -29.52 -7.29
CA ASN A 56 0.67 -30.47 -6.67
C ASN A 56 2.13 -29.96 -6.69
N ASN A 57 3.07 -30.75 -6.14
CA ASN A 57 4.51 -30.42 -6.12
C ASN A 57 5.10 -30.11 -7.51
N ASP A 58 4.56 -30.73 -8.57
CA ASP A 58 4.98 -30.52 -9.95
C ASP A 58 4.26 -29.34 -10.65
N GLY A 59 3.48 -28.56 -9.89
CA GLY A 59 2.69 -27.42 -10.39
C GLY A 59 1.51 -27.80 -11.28
N THR A 60 1.13 -29.08 -11.33
CA THR A 60 -0.01 -29.60 -12.09
C THR A 60 -1.31 -29.47 -11.32
N TYR A 61 -2.40 -29.18 -12.01
CA TYR A 61 -3.76 -29.19 -11.45
C TYR A 61 -4.75 -29.91 -12.38
N SER A 62 -5.85 -30.39 -11.81
CA SER A 62 -7.02 -30.88 -12.56
C SER A 62 -8.30 -30.37 -11.92
N ILE A 63 -9.18 -29.78 -12.73
CA ILE A 63 -10.48 -29.24 -12.30
C ILE A 63 -11.55 -29.51 -13.36
N SER A 64 -12.75 -29.90 -12.92
CA SER A 64 -13.89 -30.11 -13.82
C SER A 64 -14.65 -28.80 -13.99
N ALA A 65 -14.68 -28.27 -15.22
CA ALA A 65 -15.25 -26.96 -15.53
C ALA A 65 -16.09 -26.98 -16.82
N ASN A 66 -17.07 -26.09 -16.90
CA ASN A 66 -17.85 -25.85 -18.10
C ASN A 66 -17.13 -24.83 -19.02
N PRO A 67 -17.30 -24.92 -20.36
CA PRO A 67 -16.68 -24.00 -21.33
C PRO A 67 -16.92 -22.51 -21.06
N SER A 68 -18.05 -22.15 -20.48
CA SER A 68 -18.43 -20.76 -20.20
C SER A 68 -17.95 -20.24 -18.84
N GLN A 69 -17.23 -21.05 -18.05
CA GLN A 69 -16.77 -20.68 -16.71
C GLN A 69 -15.39 -20.02 -16.74
N ILE A 70 -15.15 -19.21 -15.71
CA ILE A 70 -13.86 -18.55 -15.46
C ILE A 70 -13.16 -19.32 -14.34
N ILE A 71 -11.92 -19.71 -14.60
CA ILE A 71 -11.01 -20.27 -13.60
C ILE A 71 -10.14 -19.14 -13.08
N THR A 72 -10.10 -18.99 -11.76
CA THR A 72 -9.25 -18.04 -11.08
C THR A 72 -8.10 -18.79 -10.41
N PHE A 73 -6.88 -18.32 -10.66
CA PHE A 73 -5.64 -18.83 -10.06
C PHE A 73 -5.16 -17.82 -9.02
N THR A 74 -5.01 -18.27 -7.78
CA THR A 74 -4.54 -17.41 -6.69
C THR A 74 -3.50 -18.13 -5.83
N ALA A 75 -2.46 -17.42 -5.45
CA ALA A 75 -1.40 -17.87 -4.56
C ALA A 75 -0.89 -16.68 -3.75
N ILE A 76 -0.37 -16.95 -2.55
CA ILE A 76 0.19 -15.90 -1.70
C ILE A 76 1.46 -15.35 -2.38
N GLY A 77 1.50 -14.03 -2.59
CA GLY A 77 2.64 -13.37 -3.24
C GLY A 77 2.58 -13.31 -4.77
N PHE A 78 1.44 -13.66 -5.39
CA PHE A 78 1.27 -13.68 -6.84
C PHE A 78 0.00 -12.94 -7.26
N VAL A 79 0.04 -12.32 -8.44
CA VAL A 79 -1.10 -11.63 -9.02
C VAL A 79 -2.18 -12.64 -9.38
N THR A 80 -3.39 -12.42 -8.85
CA THR A 80 -4.54 -13.28 -9.16
C THR A 80 -4.89 -13.17 -10.63
N THR A 81 -4.88 -14.30 -11.33
CA THR A 81 -5.11 -14.35 -12.79
C THR A 81 -6.39 -15.12 -13.09
N GLU A 82 -7.23 -14.57 -13.98
CA GLU A 82 -8.51 -15.16 -14.38
C GLU A 82 -8.47 -15.58 -15.85
N VAL A 83 -8.98 -16.77 -16.15
CA VAL A 83 -8.96 -17.35 -17.49
C VAL A 83 -10.28 -18.02 -17.81
N VAL A 84 -10.83 -17.72 -18.99
CA VAL A 84 -12.03 -18.39 -19.51
C VAL A 84 -11.66 -19.77 -20.05
N VAL A 85 -12.37 -20.82 -19.63
CA VAL A 85 -12.10 -22.21 -20.04
C VAL A 85 -12.27 -22.41 -21.56
N ALA A 86 -13.31 -21.81 -22.14
CA ALA A 86 -13.69 -21.93 -23.54
C ALA A 86 -13.65 -23.42 -24.00
N SER A 87 -13.05 -23.73 -25.14
CA SER A 87 -12.93 -25.10 -25.66
C SER A 87 -11.60 -25.78 -25.32
N GLN A 88 -10.78 -25.19 -24.44
CA GLN A 88 -9.44 -25.70 -24.15
C GLN A 88 -9.50 -26.83 -23.11
N LYS A 89 -8.78 -27.94 -23.34
CA LYS A 89 -8.63 -29.05 -22.37
C LYS A 89 -7.40 -28.89 -21.47
N VAL A 90 -6.41 -28.16 -21.97
CA VAL A 90 -5.14 -27.91 -21.30
C VAL A 90 -4.93 -26.40 -21.24
N ILE A 91 -4.81 -25.86 -20.04
CA ILE A 91 -4.60 -24.44 -19.79
C ILE A 91 -3.33 -24.31 -18.96
N ASN A 92 -2.28 -23.69 -19.50
CA ASN A 92 -1.06 -23.42 -18.75
C ASN A 92 -1.00 -21.91 -18.48
N ILE A 93 -0.83 -21.54 -17.21
CA ILE A 93 -0.83 -20.13 -16.79
C ILE A 93 0.42 -19.84 -16.00
N THR A 94 1.17 -18.85 -16.47
CA THR A 94 2.28 -18.30 -15.72
C THR A 94 1.72 -17.28 -14.73
N LEU A 95 1.97 -17.47 -13.44
CA LEU A 95 1.66 -16.46 -12.44
C LEU A 95 2.84 -15.50 -12.31
N GLU A 96 2.54 -14.22 -12.25
CA GLU A 96 3.52 -13.17 -11.98
C GLU A 96 3.55 -12.88 -10.49
N GLU A 97 4.76 -12.71 -9.93
CA GLU A 97 4.92 -12.30 -8.53
C GLU A 97 4.28 -10.92 -8.31
N GLU A 98 3.41 -10.83 -7.31
CA GLU A 98 2.81 -9.57 -6.89
C GLU A 98 3.82 -8.82 -6.04
N VAL A 99 4.47 -7.82 -6.63
CA VAL A 99 5.28 -6.87 -5.87
C VAL A 99 4.31 -6.00 -5.07
N PHE A 100 4.08 -6.38 -3.81
CA PHE A 100 3.41 -5.52 -2.85
C PHE A 100 4.21 -4.23 -2.70
N ASN A 101 3.80 -3.18 -3.40
CA ASN A 101 4.13 -1.82 -3.01
C ASN A 101 3.39 -1.58 -1.71
N VAL A 102 4.09 -1.80 -0.59
CA VAL A 102 3.57 -1.54 0.73
C VAL A 102 3.32 -0.04 0.83
N ASP A 103 2.07 0.38 0.64
CA ASP A 103 1.65 1.72 1.03
C ASP A 103 1.89 1.83 2.54
N GLU A 104 2.86 2.67 2.93
CA GLU A 104 3.28 2.91 4.31
C GLU A 104 2.08 3.01 5.25
N LEU A 105 1.96 2.02 6.14
CA LEU A 105 0.90 1.95 7.13
C LEU A 105 1.35 2.70 8.37
N LEU A 106 0.89 3.94 8.54
CA LEU A 106 1.14 4.71 9.75
C LEU A 106 0.23 4.20 10.87
N VAL A 107 0.83 3.52 11.84
CA VAL A 107 0.14 3.04 13.03
C VAL A 107 -0.01 4.21 13.99
N ILE A 108 -1.22 4.77 14.06
CA ILE A 108 -1.64 5.61 15.19
C ILE A 108 -2.83 4.89 15.84
N GLY A 109 -2.77 4.70 17.16
CA GLY A 109 -3.71 3.89 17.92
C GLY A 109 -5.19 4.21 17.63
N TYR A 110 -5.99 3.14 17.51
CA TYR A 110 -7.46 3.08 17.40
C TYR A 110 -8.14 3.20 16.01
N GLY A 111 -7.44 2.92 14.90
CA GLY A 111 -8.11 2.54 13.63
C GLY A 111 -7.32 2.87 12.37
N SER A 112 -7.42 2.03 11.33
CA SER A 112 -6.80 2.27 10.02
C SER A 112 -7.72 3.12 9.14
N GLN A 113 -7.31 4.34 8.77
CA GLN A 113 -8.07 5.15 7.81
C GLN A 113 -7.19 5.54 6.63
N SER A 114 -7.68 5.28 5.41
CA SER A 114 -7.01 5.66 4.16
C SER A 114 -6.84 7.20 4.09
N LYS A 115 -5.68 7.64 3.58
CA LYS A 115 -5.30 9.05 3.33
C LYS A 115 -6.36 9.84 2.53
N ARG A 116 -7.25 9.13 1.82
CA ARG A 116 -8.36 9.69 1.03
C ARG A 116 -9.55 10.15 1.88
N THR A 117 -9.65 9.71 3.13
CA THR A 117 -10.81 9.97 4.01
C THR A 117 -10.50 10.95 5.15
N VAL A 118 -9.25 11.40 5.26
CA VAL A 118 -8.85 12.38 6.27
C VAL A 118 -9.22 13.77 5.76
N THR A 119 -10.29 14.35 6.29
CA THR A 119 -10.72 15.74 6.03
C THR A 119 -9.85 16.79 6.73
N SER A 120 -8.73 16.38 7.36
CA SER A 120 -7.82 17.26 8.09
C SER A 120 -6.56 17.58 7.28
N SER A 121 -6.01 18.78 7.47
CA SER A 121 -4.84 19.24 6.71
C SER A 121 -3.53 18.65 7.27
N ILE A 122 -3.22 17.43 6.86
CA ILE A 122 -1.93 16.77 7.13
C ILE A 122 -1.04 16.89 5.88
N ALA A 123 0.18 17.38 6.04
CA ALA A 123 1.19 17.36 4.98
C ALA A 123 2.27 16.34 5.33
N LYS A 124 2.50 15.37 4.44
CA LYS A 124 3.54 14.35 4.60
C LYS A 124 4.67 14.60 3.62
N VAL A 125 5.90 14.56 4.11
CA VAL A 125 7.14 14.62 3.33
C VAL A 125 7.86 13.29 3.56
N SER A 126 8.22 12.60 2.47
CA SER A 126 8.90 11.30 2.58
C SER A 126 10.38 11.44 2.90
N GLY A 127 10.97 10.39 3.49
CA GLY A 127 12.41 10.33 3.80
C GLY A 127 13.29 10.51 2.57
N ASP A 128 12.85 10.05 1.39
CA ASP A 128 13.59 10.27 0.14
C ASP A 128 13.59 11.73 -0.30
N GLU A 129 12.47 12.44 -0.14
CA GLU A 129 12.44 13.87 -0.39
C GLU A 129 13.35 14.61 0.58
N ILE A 130 13.41 14.19 1.84
CA ILE A 130 14.24 14.79 2.89
C ILE A 130 15.73 14.57 2.61
N ARG A 131 16.12 13.35 2.21
CA ARG A 131 17.51 13.01 1.87
C ARG A 131 18.01 13.69 0.61
N ASN A 132 17.13 13.91 -0.36
CA ASN A 132 17.48 14.62 -1.59
C ASN A 132 17.59 16.14 -1.41
N SER A 133 17.17 16.69 -0.26
CA SER A 133 17.45 18.09 0.07
C SER A 133 18.89 18.24 0.56
N THR A 134 19.67 19.12 -0.08
CA THR A 134 21.07 19.45 0.26
C THR A 134 21.16 20.31 1.53
N VAL A 135 20.42 19.94 2.57
CA VAL A 135 20.27 20.71 3.79
C VAL A 135 20.93 19.99 4.96
N THR A 136 21.44 20.76 5.91
CA THR A 136 22.14 20.23 7.08
C THR A 136 21.21 19.84 8.22
N SER A 137 19.95 20.29 8.21
CA SER A 137 18.96 20.01 9.24
C SER A 137 17.70 19.35 8.63
N ALA A 138 17.07 18.46 9.39
CA ALA A 138 15.79 17.88 9.01
C ALA A 138 14.70 18.96 8.87
N THR A 139 14.74 19.98 9.72
CA THR A 139 13.80 21.10 9.72
C THR A 139 13.85 21.89 8.42
N ASP A 140 15.05 22.17 7.88
CA ASP A 140 15.22 22.85 6.59
C ASP A 140 14.72 22.02 5.42
N ALA A 141 14.72 20.69 5.53
CA ALA A 141 14.23 19.79 4.48
C ALA A 141 12.74 19.94 4.21
N LEU A 142 11.98 20.50 5.17
CA LEU A 142 10.55 20.81 5.04
C LEU A 142 10.30 22.13 4.28
N LYS A 143 11.32 22.97 4.12
CA LYS A 143 11.20 24.29 3.52
C LYS A 143 10.70 24.19 2.08
N GLY A 144 9.54 24.79 1.82
CA GLY A 144 8.89 24.77 0.51
C GLY A 144 8.17 23.47 0.17
N LYS A 145 8.28 22.40 0.98
CA LYS A 145 7.57 21.13 0.78
C LYS A 145 6.24 21.06 1.53
N VAL A 146 6.10 21.84 2.60
CA VAL A 146 4.87 21.89 3.40
C VAL A 146 4.13 23.20 3.16
N ALA A 147 3.00 23.13 2.46
CA ALA A 147 2.14 24.30 2.24
C ALA A 147 1.56 24.82 3.58
N GLY A 148 1.73 26.11 3.83
CA GLY A 148 1.24 26.79 5.04
C GLY A 148 2.18 26.67 6.25
N ALA A 149 3.34 26.03 6.11
CA ALA A 149 4.41 26.10 7.09
C ALA A 149 5.50 27.07 6.61
N ARG A 150 5.95 27.95 7.50
CA ARG A 150 7.07 28.86 7.26
C ARG A 150 8.23 28.40 8.10
N ILE A 151 9.29 27.95 7.42
CA ILE A 151 10.55 27.56 8.05
C ILE A 151 11.57 28.65 7.75
N PHE A 152 12.16 29.23 8.78
CA PHE A 152 13.20 30.25 8.65
C PHE A 152 14.25 30.10 9.75
N SER A 153 15.51 30.33 9.40
CA SER A 153 16.61 30.33 10.36
C SER A 153 16.77 31.75 10.91
N PRO A 154 16.69 31.96 12.23
CA PRO A 154 16.82 33.29 12.83
C PRO A 154 18.25 33.84 12.75
N ASN A 155 19.24 32.99 12.50
CA ASN A 155 20.63 33.36 12.28
C ASN A 155 21.28 32.41 11.25
N ASN A 156 22.47 32.78 10.77
CA ASN A 156 23.25 32.01 9.79
C ASN A 156 24.33 31.15 10.46
N THR A 157 24.12 30.74 11.70
CA THR A 157 25.09 29.90 12.41
C THR A 157 24.93 28.45 11.94
N PRO A 158 26.00 27.77 11.49
CA PRO A 158 25.93 26.37 11.14
C PRO A 158 25.42 25.52 12.31
N GLY A 159 24.40 24.70 12.04
CA GLY A 159 23.77 23.84 13.05
C GLY A 159 22.77 24.56 13.97
N ALA A 160 22.44 25.83 13.74
CA ALA A 160 21.31 26.46 14.40
C ALA A 160 19.98 25.87 13.89
N GLU A 161 19.09 25.52 14.81
CA GLU A 161 17.78 25.00 14.45
C GLU A 161 16.89 26.08 13.82
N PRO A 162 16.31 25.83 12.65
CA PRO A 162 15.30 26.70 12.07
C PRO A 162 14.01 26.73 12.89
N THR A 163 13.36 27.89 12.94
CA THR A 163 12.04 28.02 13.55
C THR A 163 10.96 27.62 12.56
N ILE A 164 10.01 26.79 13.00
CA ILE A 164 8.85 26.37 12.22
C ILE A 164 7.63 27.17 12.70
N LEU A 165 6.95 27.85 11.78
CA LEU A 165 5.66 28.49 12.04
C LEU A 165 4.58 27.87 11.15
N ILE A 166 3.63 27.19 11.76
CA ILE A 166 2.48 26.62 11.05
C ILE A 166 1.36 27.65 11.02
N ARG A 167 0.87 27.97 9.82
CA ARG A 167 -0.20 28.95 9.56
C ARG A 167 0.03 30.35 10.16
N GLY A 168 1.30 30.74 10.35
CA GLY A 168 1.68 32.09 10.80
C GLY A 168 1.78 32.29 12.31
N GLY A 169 1.60 31.24 13.11
CA GLY A 169 1.62 31.30 14.57
C GLY A 169 0.28 31.74 15.18
N SER A 170 -0.03 31.24 16.37
CA SER A 170 -1.33 31.45 17.04
C SER A 170 -1.31 32.60 18.06
N SER A 171 -0.14 33.17 18.35
CA SER A 171 0.05 34.17 19.41
C SER A 171 0.93 35.34 18.98
N ILE A 172 0.58 36.54 19.46
CA ILE A 172 1.33 37.78 19.21
C ILE A 172 2.50 37.93 20.21
N SER A 173 2.35 37.40 21.42
CA SER A 173 3.31 37.58 22.52
C SER A 173 3.73 36.28 23.23
N GLY A 174 3.18 35.13 22.82
CA GLY A 174 3.49 33.81 23.37
C GLY A 174 4.39 32.99 22.45
N ASN A 175 4.70 31.76 22.87
CA ASN A 175 5.45 30.83 22.03
C ASN A 175 4.57 30.32 20.87
N ASN A 176 5.12 30.37 19.66
CA ASN A 176 4.50 29.91 18.42
C ASN A 176 5.12 28.63 17.87
N ASP A 177 6.08 28.03 18.58
CA ASP A 177 6.69 26.76 18.18
C ASP A 177 5.62 25.64 18.17
N PRO A 178 5.64 24.77 17.14
CA PRO A 178 4.77 23.61 17.09
C PRO A 178 5.26 22.54 18.07
N LEU A 179 4.36 21.61 18.41
CA LEU A 179 4.75 20.42 19.15
C LEU A 179 5.49 19.47 18.22
N ILE A 180 6.74 19.12 18.56
CA ILE A 180 7.55 18.18 17.79
C ILE A 180 7.54 16.84 18.51
N LEU A 181 7.11 15.78 17.81
CA LEU A 181 7.21 14.40 18.28
C LEU A 181 8.10 13.60 17.35
N VAL A 182 9.04 12.88 17.93
CA VAL A 182 9.90 11.94 17.21
C VAL A 182 9.61 10.56 17.78
N ASP A 183 9.13 9.66 16.92
CA ASP A 183 8.66 8.32 17.31
C ASP A 183 7.65 8.34 18.48
N GLY A 184 6.85 9.39 18.58
CA GLY A 184 5.82 9.57 19.62
C GLY A 184 6.31 10.20 20.92
N ILE A 185 7.57 10.61 21.02
CA ILE A 185 8.13 11.30 22.19
C ILE A 185 8.39 12.77 21.85
N GLU A 186 7.97 13.68 22.72
CA GLU A 186 8.24 15.12 22.60
C GLU A 186 9.75 15.36 22.73
N ARG A 187 10.37 15.87 21.66
CA ARG A 187 11.78 16.27 21.64
C ARG A 187 12.04 17.26 20.53
N ASP A 188 13.18 17.94 20.66
CA ASP A 188 13.68 18.82 19.62
C ASP A 188 14.15 18.02 18.39
N LEU A 189 14.06 18.66 17.22
CA LEU A 189 14.57 18.15 15.94
C LEU A 189 16.12 18.24 15.87
N SER A 190 16.74 18.98 16.80
CA SER A 190 18.19 19.12 16.87
C SER A 190 18.92 17.78 17.00
N GLY A 191 19.94 17.63 16.17
CA GLY A 191 20.82 16.46 16.16
C GLY A 191 20.20 15.19 15.55
N ILE A 192 19.01 15.28 14.94
CA ILE A 192 18.46 14.16 14.17
C ILE A 192 19.09 14.17 12.78
N ASN A 193 19.69 13.05 12.41
CA ASN A 193 20.23 12.86 11.07
C ASN A 193 19.06 12.74 10.07
N PRO A 194 19.00 13.59 9.03
CA PRO A 194 17.97 13.49 8.00
C PRO A 194 17.90 12.12 7.32
N ASN A 195 19.03 11.40 7.26
CA ASN A 195 19.11 10.07 6.67
C ASN A 195 18.40 8.98 7.48
N ASP A 196 18.19 9.21 8.77
CA ASP A 196 17.50 8.27 9.66
C ASP A 196 15.99 8.51 9.68
N ILE A 197 15.50 9.55 9.00
CA ILE A 197 14.08 9.89 8.92
C ILE A 197 13.41 9.06 7.82
N GLU A 198 12.36 8.35 8.20
CA GLU A 198 11.47 7.63 7.28
C GLU A 198 10.43 8.57 6.70
N SER A 199 9.79 9.38 7.55
CA SER A 199 8.84 10.39 7.11
C SER A 199 8.69 11.52 8.13
N MET A 200 8.31 12.70 7.63
CA MET A 200 7.85 13.81 8.46
C MET A 200 6.43 14.20 8.09
N GLU A 201 5.59 14.36 9.10
CA GLU A 201 4.19 14.71 8.94
C GLU A 201 3.87 15.97 9.74
N VAL A 202 3.25 16.94 9.09
CA VAL A 202 2.89 18.22 9.68
C VAL A 202 1.38 18.33 9.74
N LEU A 203 0.86 18.39 10.96
CA LEU A 203 -0.56 18.51 11.28
C LEU A 203 -0.87 19.99 11.43
N LYS A 204 -1.60 20.55 10.45
CA LYS A 204 -1.79 21.99 10.32
C LYS A 204 -3.07 22.52 10.95
N ASP A 205 -4.02 21.64 11.23
CA ASP A 205 -5.36 22.01 11.69
C ASP A 205 -5.65 21.46 13.08
N ALA A 206 -6.54 22.16 13.80
CA ALA A 206 -7.01 21.77 15.12
C ALA A 206 -7.63 20.37 15.14
N ALA A 207 -8.32 19.94 14.09
CA ALA A 207 -8.92 18.61 14.02
C ALA A 207 -7.87 17.49 13.99
N SER A 208 -6.75 17.71 13.28
CA SER A 208 -5.63 16.77 13.25
C SER A 208 -4.80 16.83 14.53
N SER A 209 -4.60 18.02 15.10
CA SER A 209 -3.72 18.23 16.24
C SER A 209 -4.41 18.02 17.60
N ALA A 210 -5.75 18.00 17.65
CA ALA A 210 -6.55 17.85 18.89
C ALA A 210 -6.20 16.60 19.71
N ILE A 211 -5.72 15.54 19.07
CA ILE A 211 -5.29 14.30 19.74
C ILE A 211 -4.13 14.59 20.71
N TYR A 212 -3.30 15.58 20.42
CA TYR A 212 -2.14 15.98 21.22
C TYR A 212 -2.45 17.13 22.21
N GLY A 213 -3.73 17.53 22.31
CA GLY A 213 -4.20 18.48 23.32
C GLY A 213 -3.77 19.93 23.10
N SER A 214 -3.72 20.71 24.19
CA SER A 214 -3.48 22.16 24.15
C SER A 214 -2.09 22.56 23.63
N ARG A 215 -1.09 21.68 23.79
CA ARG A 215 0.28 21.86 23.27
C ARG A 215 0.33 21.87 21.74
N ALA A 216 -0.70 21.31 21.11
CA ALA A 216 -0.83 21.15 19.67
C ALA A 216 -1.54 22.35 18.98
N SER A 217 -1.74 23.44 19.73
CA SER A 217 -2.43 24.66 19.27
C SER A 217 -1.69 25.42 18.18
N ASN A 218 -0.36 25.27 18.10
CA ASN A 218 0.49 25.79 17.03
C ASN A 218 0.76 24.75 15.92
N GLY A 219 0.02 23.64 15.93
CA GLY A 219 0.25 22.49 15.05
C GLY A 219 1.25 21.48 15.63
N VAL A 220 1.42 20.37 14.92
CA VAL A 220 2.28 19.25 15.34
C VAL A 220 3.16 18.81 14.19
N VAL A 221 4.43 18.55 14.48
CA VAL A 221 5.38 17.92 13.56
C VAL A 221 5.71 16.54 14.09
N LEU A 222 5.28 15.50 13.39
CA LEU A 222 5.62 14.12 13.67
C LEU A 222 6.80 13.71 12.80
N VAL A 223 7.81 13.12 13.42
CA VAL A 223 8.97 12.53 12.76
C VAL A 223 8.94 11.04 13.06
N THR A 224 8.95 10.24 12.02
CA THR A 224 9.10 8.78 12.15
C THR A 224 10.51 8.41 11.70
N THR A 225 11.26 7.71 12.54
CA THR A 225 12.59 7.23 12.18
C THR A 225 12.53 5.84 11.54
N LYS A 226 13.51 5.56 10.67
CA LYS A 226 13.64 4.27 10.00
C LYS A 226 13.85 3.16 11.02
N LYS A 227 13.00 2.13 10.94
CA LYS A 227 13.11 0.92 11.77
C LYS A 227 13.53 -0.28 10.92
N GLY A 228 14.31 -1.16 11.52
CA GLY A 228 14.68 -2.43 10.87
C GLY A 228 13.46 -3.32 10.71
N ASN A 229 13.36 -4.00 9.55
CA ASN A 229 12.33 -4.99 9.31
C ASN A 229 12.90 -6.40 9.60
N ASN A 230 12.20 -7.17 10.45
CA ASN A 230 12.61 -8.52 10.83
C ASN A 230 12.54 -9.53 9.68
N ASN A 231 11.85 -9.20 8.58
CA ASN A 231 11.67 -10.07 7.41
C ASN A 231 12.56 -9.68 6.23
N SER A 232 13.65 -8.92 6.46
CA SER A 232 14.56 -8.43 5.42
C SER A 232 16.00 -8.81 5.74
N ALA A 233 16.78 -9.16 4.71
CA ALA A 233 18.23 -9.30 4.88
C ALA A 233 18.84 -7.97 5.35
N PRO A 234 19.88 -8.00 6.21
CA PRO A 234 20.52 -6.78 6.69
C PRO A 234 21.11 -5.98 5.52
N ARG A 235 20.68 -4.72 5.38
CA ARG A 235 21.16 -3.81 4.35
C ARG A 235 22.03 -2.72 4.98
N ILE A 236 23.31 -2.70 4.60
CA ILE A 236 24.27 -1.69 5.05
C ILE A 236 24.50 -0.72 3.89
N THR A 237 24.26 0.57 4.12
CA THR A 237 24.54 1.64 3.14
C THR A 237 25.57 2.58 3.74
N PHE A 238 26.59 2.92 2.97
CA PHE A 238 27.61 3.89 3.34
C PHE A 238 27.56 5.06 2.36
N GLU A 239 27.42 6.28 2.89
CA GLU A 239 27.38 7.52 2.12
C GLU A 239 28.46 8.46 2.65
N ALA A 240 29.26 9.04 1.76
CA ALA A 240 30.29 10.02 2.09
C ALA A 240 30.16 11.22 1.16
N ASN A 241 29.97 12.40 1.74
CA ASN A 241 29.81 13.66 1.01
C ASN A 241 30.88 14.65 1.47
N MET A 242 31.47 15.40 0.54
CA MET A 242 32.43 16.46 0.83
C MET A 242 31.96 17.75 0.18
N ALA A 243 31.75 18.79 0.98
CA ALA A 243 31.31 20.10 0.53
C ALA A 243 32.23 21.19 1.10
N VAL A 244 32.49 22.22 0.31
CA VAL A 244 33.25 23.40 0.72
C VAL A 244 32.33 24.60 0.60
N GLU A 245 32.10 25.29 1.71
CA GLU A 245 31.31 26.51 1.76
C GLU A 245 32.27 27.71 1.90
N SER A 246 32.16 28.67 0.97
CA SER A 246 32.88 29.93 1.03
C SER A 246 31.89 31.04 1.33
N THR A 247 32.03 31.69 2.48
CA THR A 247 31.24 32.88 2.79
C THR A 247 31.78 34.05 1.97
N GLU A 248 31.02 34.48 0.95
CA GLU A 248 31.32 35.71 0.23
C GLU A 248 31.15 36.89 1.20
N ARG A 249 32.27 37.55 1.48
CA ARG A 249 32.33 38.73 2.33
C ARG A 249 32.03 39.95 1.46
N ASN A 250 30.81 40.48 1.57
CA ASN A 250 30.53 41.86 1.14
C ASN A 250 31.26 42.86 2.02
#